data_AF-A0AAJ2F784-F1
#
_entry.id   AF-A0AAJ2F784-F1
#
_cell.length_a   1.000
_cell.length_b   1.000
_cell.length_c   1.000
_cell.angle_alpha   90.00
_cell.angle_beta   90.00
_cell.angle_gamma   90.00
#
_symmetry.space_group_name_H-M   'P 1'
#
loop_
_entity.id
_entity.type
_entity.pdbx_description
1 polymer ?
#
loop_
_entity_poly.entity_id
_entity_poly.type
_entity_poly.pdbx_seq_one_letter_code
_entity_poly.pdbx_strand_id
1 'polypeptide(L)'
;MSQPLPKTSYTIENAKEHLASLLHLMKIDKVYFVDDSLGDEPNVNEFIGLIRKIQDIDKLKDGLSFFEFKDDLDLFIDNINDTWDNLTPDQRNKCFVVVYKAVGKDYTSLDVSSSLKTFFNEDICVLCSPAQWEQYILHTHHKGSNNILVLFDQDLNKSGGVFVTKKGEDLIIDIKKGGYRSNIFPALFTYTITNIEEELSQRVEIVEKFKKAGEALSNEDFFVFTKDRLYKPDLFADAIKKLFLNQYCEQVKDKTLNLALEAFNKTIEELKLLDTYSFDFAILKSSLNEGIWEVETLLRVINIYLDNFIKVEMIKTDYLLSANEAFEKAHAISKSFNISVEGINTQPYQKPIELRAKEIYEQGEIINGLYKPLENGDIFELTDLGNKKSMYVLVAQECDLMLRSTGERKLQTATLLYLSSKKIKDLVADESKSFKNYETNGRPFTFWDTRYKLDHFETTKVGIVNFTNSPLVVDLNFLDLVSFNHLGEAEIELKNKNRIKLQASLEARENIVIPKLIEKKKEINVLLRGLPKNKDRYKALNSKLSPDLVIIGDKKIPVAMGKSSFSLKVKRIKRLRQPYARLLLEKYMEYLTRNALLHDFAKK
;
A
#
# COMPACT_ATOMS: atom_id res chain seq x y z
N MET A 1 20.58 1.03 9.09
CA MET A 1 21.34 2.16 8.52
C MET A 1 21.28 2.05 7.01
N SER A 2 20.54 2.94 6.36
CA SER A 2 20.55 3.13 4.91
C SER A 2 20.88 4.60 4.69
N GLN A 3 22.03 4.88 4.08
CA GLN A 3 22.37 6.26 3.72
C GLN A 3 21.34 6.75 2.69
N PRO A 4 20.79 7.97 2.84
CA PRO A 4 19.97 8.55 1.79
C PRO A 4 20.88 8.79 0.58
N LEU A 5 20.64 8.05 -0.51
CA LEU A 5 21.28 8.30 -1.78
C LEU A 5 20.95 9.74 -2.23
N PRO A 6 21.91 10.46 -2.81
CA PRO A 6 21.66 11.82 -3.30
C PRO A 6 20.53 11.78 -4.33
N LYS A 7 19.57 12.69 -4.21
CA LYS A 7 18.56 12.95 -5.25
C LYS A 7 19.25 13.57 -6.46
N THR A 8 19.88 12.75 -7.29
CA THR A 8 20.15 13.13 -8.68
C THR A 8 18.81 13.20 -9.39
N SER A 9 18.54 14.28 -10.11
CA SER A 9 17.39 14.35 -11.02
C SER A 9 17.59 13.26 -12.07
N TYR A 10 16.74 12.24 -12.06
CA TYR A 10 16.80 11.15 -13.02
C TYR A 10 16.47 11.69 -14.41
N THR A 11 17.41 11.62 -15.36
CA THR A 11 17.26 12.23 -16.69
C THR A 11 16.73 11.22 -17.73
N ILE A 12 16.38 11.72 -18.92
CA ILE A 12 16.01 10.88 -20.07
C ILE A 12 17.18 9.98 -20.47
N GLU A 13 18.43 10.46 -20.37
CA GLU A 13 19.63 9.68 -20.64
C GLU A 13 19.76 8.50 -19.68
N ASN A 14 19.52 8.72 -18.38
CA ASN A 14 19.51 7.60 -17.41
C ASN A 14 18.42 6.59 -17.73
N ALA A 15 17.22 7.06 -18.13
CA ALA A 15 16.13 6.17 -18.57
C ALA A 15 16.55 5.35 -19.78
N LYS A 16 17.17 5.98 -20.78
CA LYS A 16 17.62 5.34 -22.02
C LYS A 16 18.69 4.28 -21.77
N GLU A 17 19.68 4.55 -20.92
CA GLU A 17 20.71 3.57 -20.54
C GLU A 17 20.12 2.36 -19.81
N HIS A 18 19.22 2.60 -18.87
CA HIS A 18 18.53 1.55 -18.13
C HIS A 18 17.62 0.70 -19.03
N LEU A 19 16.87 1.34 -19.94
CA LEU A 19 16.05 0.65 -20.93
C LEU A 19 16.90 -0.16 -21.90
N ALA A 20 18.00 0.38 -22.43
CA ALA A 20 18.91 -0.35 -23.31
C ALA A 20 19.47 -1.61 -22.63
N SER A 21 19.89 -1.50 -21.36
CA SER A 21 20.38 -2.63 -20.57
C SER A 21 19.30 -3.69 -20.35
N LEU A 22 18.06 -3.25 -20.09
CA LEU A 22 16.90 -4.12 -19.88
C LEU A 22 16.46 -4.83 -21.17
N LEU A 23 16.43 -4.12 -22.30
CA LEU A 23 16.12 -4.69 -23.62
C LEU A 23 17.17 -5.73 -24.02
N HIS A 24 18.46 -5.44 -23.80
CA HIS A 24 19.53 -6.39 -24.04
C HIS A 24 19.39 -7.65 -23.17
N LEU A 25 19.10 -7.49 -21.87
CA LEU A 25 18.85 -8.62 -20.95
C LEU A 25 17.69 -9.50 -21.43
N MET A 26 16.62 -8.87 -21.93
CA MET A 26 15.43 -9.55 -22.45
C MET A 26 15.59 -10.02 -23.91
N LYS A 27 16.74 -9.77 -24.54
CA LYS A 27 17.01 -10.07 -25.96
C LYS A 27 15.95 -9.48 -26.89
N ILE A 28 15.53 -8.24 -26.61
CA ILE A 28 14.54 -7.52 -27.41
C ILE A 28 15.22 -6.91 -28.62
N ASP A 29 14.74 -7.29 -29.79
CA ASP A 29 15.28 -6.83 -31.07
C ASP A 29 14.65 -5.51 -31.53
N LYS A 30 13.34 -5.41 -31.35
CA LYS A 30 12.53 -4.29 -31.81
C LYS A 30 11.48 -3.94 -30.77
N VAL A 31 11.21 -2.65 -30.66
CA VAL A 31 10.11 -2.08 -29.89
C VAL A 31 9.12 -1.50 -30.89
N TYR A 32 7.92 -2.06 -30.98
CA TYR A 32 6.87 -1.54 -31.85
C TYR A 32 5.93 -0.64 -31.05
N PHE A 33 5.61 0.52 -31.60
CA PHE A 33 4.48 1.33 -31.15
C PHE A 33 3.42 1.34 -32.25
N VAL A 34 2.23 0.86 -31.89
CA VAL A 34 1.09 0.68 -32.80
C VAL A 34 0.02 1.70 -32.44
N ASP A 35 -0.22 2.65 -33.32
CA ASP A 35 -1.18 3.75 -33.14
C ASP A 35 -1.86 4.02 -34.49
N ASP A 36 -3.15 4.34 -34.48
CA ASP A 36 -3.93 4.57 -35.71
C ASP A 36 -3.59 5.90 -36.40
N SER A 37 -2.97 6.83 -35.67
CA SER A 37 -2.50 8.10 -36.19
C SER A 37 -1.10 8.02 -36.83
N LEU A 38 -0.46 6.85 -36.76
CA LEU A 38 0.85 6.58 -37.36
C LEU A 38 0.67 5.88 -38.72
N GLY A 39 0.67 6.65 -39.81
CA GLY A 39 0.53 6.08 -41.15
C GLY A 39 0.08 7.06 -42.22
N ASP A 40 -0.58 8.15 -41.83
CA ASP A 40 -0.93 9.23 -42.75
C ASP A 40 0.13 10.34 -42.65
N GLU A 41 0.89 10.58 -43.71
CA GLU A 41 1.62 11.85 -43.80
C GLU A 41 0.60 12.99 -43.67
N PRO A 42 0.90 14.06 -42.91
CA PRO A 42 -0.02 15.16 -42.72
C PRO A 42 -0.44 15.71 -44.08
N ASN A 43 -1.69 15.46 -44.48
CA ASN A 43 -2.18 15.82 -45.79
C ASN A 43 -2.39 17.34 -45.84
N VAL A 44 -1.85 18.00 -46.86
CA VAL A 44 -2.01 19.45 -47.07
C VAL A 44 -3.49 19.86 -47.05
N ASN A 45 -4.38 19.03 -47.57
CA ASN A 45 -5.82 19.29 -47.59
C ASN A 45 -6.46 19.25 -46.20
N GLU A 46 -5.98 18.35 -45.33
CA GLU A 46 -6.43 18.30 -43.94
C GLU A 46 -5.91 19.52 -43.15
N PHE A 47 -4.64 19.87 -43.36
CA PHE A 47 -4.02 21.05 -42.77
C PHE A 47 -4.78 22.34 -43.14
N ILE A 48 -5.06 22.53 -44.43
CA ILE A 48 -5.86 23.65 -44.94
C ILE A 48 -7.28 23.62 -44.36
N GLY A 49 -7.90 22.43 -44.30
CA GLY A 49 -9.23 22.24 -43.72
C GLY A 49 -9.33 22.64 -42.24
N LEU A 50 -8.22 22.58 -41.50
CA LEU A 50 -8.14 23.03 -40.11
C LEU A 50 -7.86 24.52 -39.99
N ILE A 51 -6.99 25.08 -40.83
CA ILE A 51 -6.76 26.53 -40.89
C ILE A 51 -8.06 27.28 -41.20
N ARG A 52 -8.88 26.75 -42.11
CA ARG A 52 -10.21 27.31 -42.44
C ARG A 52 -11.19 27.35 -41.25
N LYS A 53 -10.93 26.59 -40.18
CA LYS A 53 -11.78 26.56 -38.97
C LYS A 53 -11.32 27.57 -37.91
N ILE A 54 -10.17 28.21 -38.10
CA ILE A 54 -9.59 29.16 -37.16
C ILE A 54 -10.06 30.56 -37.52
N GLN A 55 -10.72 31.23 -36.57
CA GLN A 55 -11.27 32.58 -36.80
C GLN A 55 -10.22 33.69 -36.76
N ASP A 56 -9.06 33.44 -36.13
CA ASP A 56 -8.02 34.42 -35.90
C ASP A 56 -6.65 33.80 -36.23
N ILE A 57 -6.28 33.92 -37.49
CA ILE A 57 -5.08 33.29 -38.07
C ILE A 57 -3.81 33.99 -37.60
N ASP A 58 -3.89 35.26 -37.17
CA ASP A 58 -2.74 36.02 -36.66
C ASP A 58 -2.12 35.37 -35.41
N LYS A 59 -2.91 34.62 -34.63
CA LYS A 59 -2.43 33.83 -33.49
C LYS A 59 -1.49 32.68 -33.87
N LEU A 60 -1.42 32.31 -35.14
CA LEU A 60 -0.58 31.21 -35.64
C LEU A 60 0.79 31.69 -36.14
N LYS A 61 1.01 33.01 -36.27
CA LYS A 61 2.21 33.62 -36.86
C LYS A 61 3.51 33.11 -36.23
N ASP A 62 3.54 32.98 -34.91
CA ASP A 62 4.72 32.53 -34.19
C ASP A 62 5.05 31.03 -34.40
N GLY A 63 4.03 30.21 -34.72
CA GLY A 63 4.18 28.75 -34.87
C GLY A 63 4.23 28.26 -36.32
N LEU A 64 3.88 29.11 -37.29
CA LEU A 64 3.85 28.81 -38.73
C LEU A 64 4.87 29.66 -39.50
N SER A 65 6.05 29.87 -38.92
CA SER A 65 7.13 30.70 -39.48
C SER A 65 7.66 30.25 -40.86
N PHE A 66 7.27 29.06 -41.31
CA PHE A 66 7.62 28.52 -42.62
C PHE A 66 6.75 29.05 -43.76
N PHE A 67 5.61 29.67 -43.44
CA PHE A 67 4.70 30.25 -44.41
C PHE A 67 4.68 31.78 -44.30
N GLU A 68 4.75 32.47 -45.43
CA GLU A 68 4.42 33.89 -45.52
C GLU A 68 2.92 34.14 -45.19
N PHE A 69 2.66 34.84 -44.09
CA PHE A 69 1.29 35.19 -43.67
C PHE A 69 0.74 36.32 -44.53
N LYS A 70 -0.43 36.08 -45.12
CA LYS A 70 -1.18 37.06 -45.91
C LYS A 70 -2.52 37.33 -45.22
N ASP A 71 -2.98 38.58 -45.30
CA ASP A 71 -4.24 39.01 -44.68
C ASP A 71 -5.47 38.38 -45.36
N ASP A 72 -5.30 37.90 -46.60
CA ASP A 72 -6.30 37.14 -47.35
C ASP A 72 -6.08 35.63 -47.17
N LEU A 73 -7.11 34.93 -46.71
CA LEU A 73 -7.08 33.50 -46.41
C LEU A 73 -6.79 32.65 -47.66
N ASP A 74 -7.33 33.03 -48.81
CA ASP A 74 -7.14 32.26 -50.04
C ASP A 74 -5.70 32.42 -50.54
N LEU A 75 -5.14 33.65 -50.46
CA LEU A 75 -3.72 33.88 -50.77
C LEU A 75 -2.76 33.19 -49.78
N PHE A 76 -3.17 33.03 -48.52
CA PHE A 76 -2.41 32.26 -47.52
C PHE A 76 -2.47 30.75 -47.80
N ILE A 77 -3.63 30.23 -48.22
CA ILE A 77 -3.80 28.82 -48.62
C ILE A 77 -2.97 28.50 -49.87
N ASP A 78 -2.94 29.37 -50.87
CA ASP A 78 -2.10 29.18 -52.06
C ASP A 78 -0.62 29.07 -51.69
N ASN A 79 -0.16 29.96 -50.81
CA ASN A 79 1.20 29.90 -50.28
C ASN A 79 1.50 28.61 -49.49
N ILE A 80 0.52 28.12 -48.73
CA ILE A 80 0.64 26.82 -48.04
C ILE A 80 0.82 25.71 -49.06
N ASN A 81 -0.01 25.66 -50.12
CA ASN A 81 0.11 24.64 -51.16
C ASN A 81 1.48 24.67 -51.85
N ASP A 82 1.98 25.86 -52.21
CA ASP A 82 3.27 26.04 -52.88
C ASP A 82 4.47 25.68 -51.99
N THR A 83 4.33 25.87 -50.69
CA THR A 83 5.41 25.66 -49.71
C THR A 83 5.39 24.26 -49.10
N TRP A 84 4.23 23.61 -49.04
CA TRP A 84 4.03 22.35 -48.31
C TRP A 84 5.01 21.25 -48.74
N ASP A 85 5.15 21.06 -50.05
CA ASP A 85 5.98 20.01 -50.62
C ASP A 85 7.48 20.23 -50.37
N ASN A 86 7.89 21.48 -50.12
CA ASN A 86 9.26 21.86 -49.81
C ASN A 86 9.63 21.69 -48.33
N LEU A 87 8.64 21.44 -47.45
CA LEU A 87 8.88 21.19 -46.03
C LEU A 87 9.26 19.73 -45.78
N THR A 88 10.20 19.50 -44.86
CA THR A 88 10.49 18.15 -44.37
C THR A 88 9.30 17.60 -43.58
N PRO A 89 9.15 16.26 -43.46
CA PRO A 89 8.09 15.66 -42.65
C PRO A 89 8.03 16.20 -41.21
N ASP A 90 9.19 16.49 -40.62
CA ASP A 90 9.32 17.05 -39.28
C ASP A 90 8.83 18.51 -39.18
N GLN A 91 9.04 19.30 -40.24
CA GLN A 91 8.52 20.67 -40.35
C GLN A 91 7.01 20.68 -40.58
N ARG A 92 6.50 19.80 -41.46
CA ARG A 92 5.04 19.64 -41.70
C ARG A 92 4.33 19.27 -40.39
N ASN A 93 4.90 18.33 -39.63
CA ASN A 93 4.38 17.93 -38.32
C ASN A 93 4.34 19.10 -37.33
N LYS A 94 5.40 19.91 -37.23
CA LYS A 94 5.42 21.10 -36.36
C LYS A 94 4.32 22.10 -36.72
N CYS A 95 4.12 22.35 -38.01
CA CYS A 95 3.03 23.22 -38.47
C CYS A 95 1.66 22.67 -38.08
N PHE A 96 1.45 21.37 -38.29
CA PHE A 96 0.18 20.68 -38.02
C PHE A 96 -0.16 20.67 -36.51
N VAL A 97 0.82 20.53 -35.62
CA VAL A 97 0.68 20.65 -34.15
C VAL A 97 0.11 22.03 -33.76
N VAL A 98 0.66 23.09 -34.35
CA VAL A 98 0.28 24.48 -34.04
C VAL A 98 -1.18 24.73 -34.42
N VAL A 99 -1.58 24.28 -35.62
CA VAL A 99 -2.94 24.43 -36.12
C VAL A 99 -3.94 23.59 -35.31
N TYR A 100 -3.58 22.35 -34.94
CA TYR A 100 -4.46 21.52 -34.09
C TYR A 100 -4.73 22.13 -32.71
N LYS A 101 -3.68 22.65 -32.05
CA LYS A 101 -3.82 23.34 -30.75
C LYS A 101 -4.76 24.54 -30.85
N ALA A 102 -4.69 25.29 -31.95
CA ALA A 102 -5.55 26.45 -32.17
C ALA A 102 -7.03 26.10 -32.45
N VAL A 103 -7.31 24.91 -33.00
CA VAL A 103 -8.69 24.39 -33.20
C VAL A 103 -9.23 23.72 -31.93
N GLY A 104 -8.45 23.64 -30.84
CA GLY A 104 -8.86 23.02 -29.59
C GLY A 104 -9.00 21.49 -29.68
N LYS A 105 -8.31 20.86 -30.65
CA LYS A 105 -8.21 19.40 -30.78
C LYS A 105 -6.87 18.92 -30.23
N ASP A 106 -6.89 17.84 -29.46
CA ASP A 106 -5.67 17.22 -28.92
C ASP A 106 -4.88 16.51 -30.03
N TYR A 107 -3.69 17.04 -30.34
CA TYR A 107 -2.69 16.46 -31.24
C TYR A 107 -1.68 15.62 -30.43
N THR A 108 -2.19 14.72 -29.60
CA THR A 108 -1.38 14.03 -28.60
C THR A 108 -0.50 12.93 -29.19
N SER A 109 -0.84 12.36 -30.35
CA SER A 109 -0.17 11.15 -30.84
C SER A 109 1.19 11.36 -31.51
N LEU A 110 1.40 12.49 -32.19
CA LEU A 110 2.70 12.83 -32.78
C LEU A 110 3.73 13.27 -31.72
N ASP A 111 3.29 13.96 -30.66
CA ASP A 111 4.12 14.29 -29.50
C ASP A 111 4.55 13.04 -28.72
N VAL A 112 3.64 12.05 -28.58
CA VAL A 112 3.95 10.73 -28.00
C VAL A 112 5.00 10.01 -28.82
N SER A 113 4.87 10.02 -30.14
CA SER A 113 5.75 9.29 -31.05
C SER A 113 7.17 9.85 -31.05
N SER A 114 7.32 11.18 -31.08
CA SER A 114 8.62 11.84 -30.91
C SER A 114 9.20 11.59 -29.52
N SER A 115 8.39 11.74 -28.47
CA SER A 115 8.82 11.55 -27.08
C SER A 115 9.25 10.10 -26.84
N LEU A 116 8.52 9.11 -27.33
CA LEU A 116 8.83 7.69 -27.18
C LEU A 116 10.17 7.34 -27.85
N LYS A 117 10.44 7.86 -29.06
CA LYS A 117 11.72 7.64 -29.75
C LYS A 117 12.92 8.12 -28.94
N THR A 118 12.77 9.16 -28.11
CA THR A 118 13.88 9.65 -27.27
C THR A 118 14.38 8.63 -26.25
N PHE A 119 13.51 7.70 -25.81
CA PHE A 119 13.84 6.66 -24.82
C PHE A 119 14.57 5.44 -25.41
N PHE A 120 14.61 5.31 -26.73
CA PHE A 120 15.21 4.17 -27.42
C PHE A 120 16.30 4.62 -28.39
N ASN A 121 17.09 3.68 -28.89
CA ASN A 121 18.00 3.95 -30.01
C ASN A 121 17.18 3.97 -31.32
N GLU A 122 17.58 4.81 -32.28
CA GLU A 122 16.82 5.07 -33.51
C GLU A 122 16.48 3.78 -34.28
N ASP A 123 17.38 2.80 -34.28
CA ASP A 123 17.18 1.54 -35.00
C ASP A 123 16.30 0.53 -34.26
N ILE A 124 15.95 0.75 -32.99
CA ILE A 124 15.20 -0.24 -32.19
C ILE A 124 13.70 0.05 -32.19
N CYS A 125 13.31 1.32 -32.16
CA CYS A 125 11.91 1.74 -32.04
C CYS A 125 11.26 1.91 -33.42
N VAL A 126 10.23 1.11 -33.71
CA VAL A 126 9.47 1.12 -34.95
C VAL A 126 8.06 1.64 -34.68
N LEU A 127 7.70 2.71 -35.39
CA LEU A 127 6.36 3.29 -35.37
C LEU A 127 5.56 2.67 -36.51
N CYS A 128 4.36 2.16 -36.26
CA CYS A 128 3.56 1.54 -37.30
C CYS A 128 2.05 1.64 -37.06
N SER A 129 1.27 1.57 -38.14
CA SER A 129 -0.20 1.45 -38.08
C SER A 129 -0.64 0.02 -37.71
N PRO A 130 -1.91 -0.19 -37.30
CA PRO A 130 -2.45 -1.55 -37.10
C PRO A 130 -2.28 -2.47 -38.32
N ALA A 131 -2.44 -1.93 -39.54
CA ALA A 131 -2.26 -2.69 -40.77
C ALA A 131 -0.82 -3.15 -40.99
N GLN A 132 0.12 -2.25 -40.72
CA GLN A 132 1.55 -2.57 -40.80
C GLN A 132 1.94 -3.58 -39.72
N TRP A 133 1.36 -3.48 -38.52
CA TRP A 133 1.54 -4.46 -37.45
C TRP A 133 1.09 -5.86 -37.86
N GLU A 134 -0.07 -6.02 -38.48
CA GLU A 134 -0.54 -7.32 -39.00
C GLU A 134 0.43 -7.93 -40.02
N GLN A 135 1.02 -7.11 -40.88
CA GLN A 135 2.07 -7.57 -41.78
C GLN A 135 3.33 -7.97 -41.01
N TYR A 136 3.77 -7.15 -40.06
CA TYR A 136 4.97 -7.42 -39.28
C TYR A 136 4.86 -8.71 -38.48
N ILE A 137 3.79 -8.91 -37.69
CA ILE A 137 3.63 -10.10 -36.84
C ILE A 137 3.72 -11.40 -37.64
N LEU A 138 3.16 -11.42 -38.86
CA LEU A 138 3.28 -12.55 -39.78
C LEU A 138 4.74 -12.78 -40.21
N HIS A 139 5.46 -11.72 -40.59
CA HIS A 139 6.86 -11.82 -41.00
C HIS A 139 7.81 -12.21 -39.86
N THR A 140 7.63 -11.66 -38.66
CA THR A 140 8.51 -11.96 -37.51
C THR A 140 8.31 -13.38 -36.99
N HIS A 141 7.10 -13.94 -37.11
CA HIS A 141 6.85 -15.34 -36.76
C HIS A 141 7.67 -16.33 -37.60
N HIS A 142 7.86 -16.05 -38.90
CA HIS A 142 8.57 -16.97 -39.81
C HIS A 142 10.10 -17.03 -39.61
N LYS A 143 10.71 -16.05 -38.94
CA LYS A 143 12.18 -15.98 -38.81
C LYS A 143 12.76 -16.64 -37.56
N GLY A 144 11.93 -16.95 -36.57
CA GLY A 144 12.37 -17.60 -35.33
C GLY A 144 13.25 -16.71 -34.43
N SER A 145 13.22 -17.03 -33.14
CA SER A 145 14.13 -16.63 -32.04
C SER A 145 14.14 -15.23 -31.43
N ASN A 146 13.52 -14.19 -31.99
CA ASN A 146 13.76 -12.83 -31.49
C ASN A 146 12.59 -12.30 -30.64
N ASN A 147 12.89 -11.75 -29.46
CA ASN A 147 11.88 -11.20 -28.57
C ASN A 147 11.53 -9.77 -28.99
N ILE A 148 10.26 -9.38 -28.80
CA ILE A 148 9.72 -8.10 -29.26
C ILE A 148 8.90 -7.47 -28.14
N LEU A 149 9.09 -6.17 -27.91
CA LEU A 149 8.22 -5.35 -27.07
C LEU A 149 7.21 -4.63 -27.97
N VAL A 150 5.93 -4.66 -27.63
CA VAL A 150 4.88 -4.00 -28.41
C VAL A 150 4.02 -3.14 -27.49
N LEU A 151 3.86 -1.88 -27.85
CA LEU A 151 3.04 -0.89 -27.16
C LEU A 151 1.86 -0.56 -28.07
N PHE A 152 0.66 -1.01 -27.70
CA PHE A 152 -0.57 -0.70 -28.42
C PHE A 152 -1.22 0.54 -27.82
N ASP A 153 -1.58 1.51 -28.66
CA ASP A 153 -2.60 2.47 -28.24
C ASP A 153 -3.92 1.73 -27.99
N GLN A 154 -4.66 2.18 -26.97
CA GLN A 154 -5.90 1.53 -26.59
C GLN A 154 -7.06 1.87 -27.53
N ASP A 155 -7.07 3.07 -28.13
CA ASP A 155 -8.14 3.57 -28.97
C ASP A 155 -7.67 3.71 -30.42
N LEU A 156 -8.02 2.71 -31.25
CA LEU A 156 -7.62 2.64 -32.65
C LEU A 156 -8.76 3.09 -33.61
N ASN A 157 -9.72 3.87 -33.12
CA ASN A 157 -10.96 4.21 -33.84
C ASN A 157 -10.81 5.20 -35.03
N LYS A 158 -9.69 5.90 -35.18
CA LYS A 158 -9.43 6.83 -36.30
C LYS A 158 -8.90 6.14 -37.56
N SER A 159 -8.66 4.83 -37.51
CA SER A 159 -8.30 4.01 -38.66
C SER A 159 -9.49 3.90 -39.66
N GLY A 160 -9.69 4.97 -40.43
CA GLY A 160 -10.75 5.10 -41.42
C GLY A 160 -10.51 4.19 -42.62
N GLY A 161 -11.12 3.01 -42.61
CA GLY A 161 -11.29 2.14 -43.77
C GLY A 161 -10.90 0.69 -43.50
N VAL A 162 -11.83 -0.26 -43.71
CA VAL A 162 -11.63 -1.73 -43.78
C VAL A 162 -11.07 -2.44 -42.52
N PHE A 163 -10.51 -1.74 -41.53
CA PHE A 163 -9.97 -2.36 -40.33
C PHE A 163 -11.07 -2.83 -39.36
N VAL A 164 -11.02 -4.11 -38.98
CA VAL A 164 -11.97 -4.75 -38.06
C VAL A 164 -11.67 -4.40 -36.60
N THR A 165 -10.39 -4.12 -36.30
CA THR A 165 -9.88 -3.96 -34.94
C THR A 165 -9.91 -2.49 -34.49
N LYS A 166 -10.67 -2.22 -33.43
CA LYS A 166 -10.94 -0.86 -32.93
C LYS A 166 -10.22 -0.53 -31.62
N LYS A 167 -9.59 -1.52 -31.01
CA LYS A 167 -8.98 -1.40 -29.69
C LYS A 167 -7.67 -2.16 -29.60
N GLY A 168 -6.72 -1.64 -28.84
CA GLY A 168 -5.44 -2.31 -28.61
C GLY A 168 -5.59 -3.67 -27.92
N GLU A 169 -6.61 -3.83 -27.07
CA GLU A 169 -6.91 -5.10 -26.39
C GLU A 169 -7.23 -6.24 -27.36
N ASP A 170 -7.90 -5.93 -28.47
CA ASP A 170 -8.27 -6.92 -29.48
C ASP A 170 -7.01 -7.48 -30.17
N LEU A 171 -6.01 -6.62 -30.45
CA LEU A 171 -4.71 -7.04 -30.99
C LEU A 171 -3.94 -7.94 -30.02
N ILE A 172 -4.06 -7.72 -28.71
CA ILE A 172 -3.47 -8.57 -27.67
C ILE A 172 -4.13 -9.96 -27.68
N ILE A 173 -5.46 -10.00 -27.85
CA ILE A 173 -6.21 -11.25 -27.98
C ILE A 173 -5.77 -12.00 -29.24
N ASP A 174 -5.57 -11.30 -30.35
CA ASP A 174 -5.07 -11.92 -31.60
C ASP A 174 -3.66 -12.49 -31.43
N ILE A 175 -2.76 -11.79 -30.72
CA ILE A 175 -1.44 -12.32 -30.35
C ILE A 175 -1.58 -13.63 -29.58
N LYS A 176 -2.50 -13.68 -28.61
CA LYS A 176 -2.73 -14.87 -27.77
C LYS A 176 -3.31 -16.03 -28.59
N LYS A 177 -4.35 -15.77 -29.39
CA LYS A 177 -5.00 -16.77 -30.26
C LYS A 177 -4.04 -17.33 -31.31
N GLY A 178 -3.14 -16.49 -31.84
CA GLY A 178 -2.13 -16.89 -32.79
C GLY A 178 -0.97 -17.71 -32.20
N GLY A 179 -0.90 -17.88 -30.88
CA GLY A 179 0.17 -18.64 -30.22
C GLY A 179 1.52 -17.92 -30.16
N TYR A 180 1.55 -16.61 -30.42
CA TYR A 180 2.79 -15.82 -30.55
C TYR A 180 3.34 -15.31 -29.19
N ARG A 181 2.69 -15.68 -28.07
CA ARG A 181 2.90 -15.02 -26.77
C ARG A 181 4.29 -15.21 -26.18
N SER A 182 5.00 -16.29 -26.49
CA SER A 182 6.28 -16.62 -25.86
C SER A 182 7.39 -15.60 -26.14
N ASN A 183 7.32 -14.90 -27.27
CA ASN A 183 8.37 -13.98 -27.74
C ASN A 183 7.88 -12.53 -27.87
N ILE A 184 6.59 -12.26 -27.60
CA ILE A 184 5.99 -10.93 -27.70
C ILE A 184 5.58 -10.47 -26.30
N PHE A 185 6.03 -9.29 -25.92
CA PHE A 185 5.70 -8.63 -24.66
C PHE A 185 4.77 -7.44 -24.94
N PRO A 186 3.45 -7.63 -24.90
CA PRO A 186 2.51 -6.55 -25.22
C PRO A 186 2.19 -5.67 -24.01
N ALA A 187 1.97 -4.39 -24.28
CA ALA A 187 1.38 -3.44 -23.34
C ALA A 187 0.28 -2.62 -24.01
N LEU A 188 -0.69 -2.20 -23.20
CA LEU A 188 -1.57 -1.08 -23.54
C LEU A 188 -0.93 0.20 -23.02
N PHE A 189 -0.74 1.15 -23.93
CA PHE A 189 -0.12 2.43 -23.68
C PHE A 189 -1.11 3.54 -24.03
N THR A 190 -1.74 4.14 -23.03
CA THR A 190 -3.02 4.84 -23.22
C THR A 190 -3.13 6.21 -22.54
N TYR A 191 -3.96 7.10 -23.08
CA TYR A 191 -4.40 8.34 -22.43
C TYR A 191 -5.71 8.22 -21.67
N THR A 192 -6.46 7.12 -21.85
CA THR A 192 -7.72 6.89 -21.13
C THR A 192 -7.50 6.82 -19.61
N ILE A 193 -6.28 6.39 -19.22
CA ILE A 193 -5.81 6.36 -17.85
C ILE A 193 -4.99 7.61 -17.62
N THR A 194 -5.54 8.54 -16.83
CA THR A 194 -4.91 9.85 -16.54
C THR A 194 -4.15 9.84 -15.21
N ASN A 195 -4.21 8.74 -14.46
CA ASN A 195 -3.49 8.56 -13.20
C ASN A 195 -2.81 7.19 -13.13
N ILE A 196 -1.52 7.20 -12.79
CA ILE A 196 -0.69 6.00 -12.55
C ILE A 196 -1.34 5.04 -11.54
N GLU A 197 -2.10 5.55 -10.57
CA GLU A 197 -2.77 4.76 -9.54
C GLU A 197 -3.82 3.79 -10.09
N GLU A 198 -4.40 4.09 -11.25
CA GLU A 198 -5.52 3.36 -11.84
C GLU A 198 -5.08 2.27 -12.82
N GLU A 199 -3.81 2.25 -13.24
CA GLU A 199 -3.30 1.35 -14.28
C GLU A 199 -3.59 -0.13 -13.98
N LEU A 200 -3.31 -0.57 -12.76
CA LEU A 200 -3.49 -1.98 -12.38
C LEU A 200 -4.96 -2.35 -12.18
N SER A 201 -5.81 -1.44 -11.68
CA SER A 201 -7.26 -1.70 -11.54
C SER A 201 -7.93 -1.75 -12.90
N GLN A 202 -7.58 -0.83 -13.80
CA GLN A 202 -8.08 -0.81 -15.18
C GLN A 202 -7.70 -2.09 -15.93
N ARG A 203 -6.49 -2.60 -15.72
CA ARG A 203 -6.09 -3.90 -16.29
C ARG A 203 -7.02 -5.04 -15.82
N VAL A 204 -7.36 -5.09 -14.53
CA VAL A 204 -8.28 -6.09 -13.98
C VAL A 204 -9.66 -5.95 -14.61
N GLU A 205 -10.18 -4.72 -14.74
CA GLU A 205 -11.47 -4.45 -15.37
C GLU A 205 -11.51 -4.91 -16.84
N ILE A 206 -10.44 -4.66 -17.60
CA ILE A 206 -10.29 -5.14 -18.98
C ILE A 206 -10.34 -6.67 -19.03
N VAL A 207 -9.56 -7.35 -18.19
CA VAL A 207 -9.53 -8.82 -18.12
C VAL A 207 -10.91 -9.38 -17.75
N GLU A 208 -11.59 -8.81 -16.76
CA GLU A 208 -12.93 -9.26 -16.38
C GLU A 208 -13.97 -9.06 -17.49
N LYS A 209 -13.90 -7.93 -18.21
CA LYS A 209 -14.79 -7.64 -19.33
C LYS A 209 -14.66 -8.71 -20.42
N PHE A 210 -13.44 -9.06 -20.81
CA PHE A 210 -13.20 -10.06 -21.85
C PHE A 210 -13.48 -11.49 -21.38
N LYS A 211 -13.19 -11.80 -20.11
CA LYS A 211 -13.57 -13.08 -19.50
C LYS A 211 -15.09 -13.31 -19.52
N LYS A 212 -15.90 -12.27 -19.27
CA LYS A 212 -17.38 -12.32 -19.39
C LYS A 212 -17.85 -12.51 -20.83
N ALA A 213 -17.08 -12.04 -21.81
CA ALA A 213 -17.36 -12.22 -23.23
C ALA A 213 -16.92 -13.60 -23.78
N GLY A 214 -16.36 -14.47 -22.94
CA GLY A 214 -15.89 -15.80 -23.35
C GLY A 214 -14.47 -15.83 -23.91
N GLU A 215 -13.74 -14.71 -23.86
CA GLU A 215 -12.35 -14.62 -24.30
C GLU A 215 -11.39 -15.02 -23.17
N ALA A 216 -10.33 -15.74 -23.53
CA ALA A 216 -9.33 -16.26 -22.58
C ALA A 216 -8.21 -15.24 -22.28
N LEU A 217 -8.56 -13.99 -21.98
CA LEU A 217 -7.59 -12.95 -21.59
C LEU A 217 -7.31 -13.01 -20.07
N SER A 218 -6.07 -12.75 -19.68
CA SER A 218 -5.57 -12.85 -18.29
C SER A 218 -4.52 -11.80 -17.99
N ASN A 219 -4.20 -11.59 -16.71
CA ASN A 219 -3.26 -10.55 -16.28
C ASN A 219 -1.81 -10.81 -16.75
N GLU A 220 -1.44 -12.07 -17.00
CA GLU A 220 -0.11 -12.41 -17.54
C GLU A 220 0.05 -11.98 -19.00
N ASP A 221 -1.05 -11.81 -19.73
CA ASP A 221 -0.99 -11.59 -21.18
C ASP A 221 -0.42 -10.23 -21.54
N PHE A 222 -0.61 -9.21 -20.70
CA PHE A 222 -0.21 -7.84 -21.00
C PHE A 222 0.01 -6.99 -19.74
N PHE A 223 0.65 -5.84 -19.95
CA PHE A 223 0.74 -4.78 -18.95
C PHE A 223 -0.01 -3.52 -19.43
N VAL A 224 -0.42 -2.66 -18.51
CA VAL A 224 -1.13 -1.41 -18.85
C VAL A 224 -0.42 -0.26 -18.17
N PHE A 225 -0.17 0.81 -18.90
CA PHE A 225 0.34 2.05 -18.32
C PHE A 225 -0.02 3.28 -19.13
N THR A 226 -0.04 4.43 -18.45
CA THR A 226 -0.42 5.71 -19.04
C THR A 226 0.69 6.33 -19.89
N LYS A 227 0.30 7.03 -20.97
CA LYS A 227 1.16 7.90 -21.78
C LYS A 227 1.77 9.05 -20.96
N ASP A 228 1.16 9.45 -19.84
CA ASP A 228 1.70 10.46 -18.93
C ASP A 228 3.06 10.08 -18.31
N ARG A 229 3.40 8.79 -18.31
CA ARG A 229 4.72 8.33 -17.84
C ARG A 229 5.86 8.86 -18.71
N LEU A 230 5.64 9.24 -19.98
CA LEU A 230 6.69 9.85 -20.82
C LEU A 230 7.27 11.13 -20.23
N TYR A 231 6.46 11.89 -19.49
CA TYR A 231 6.90 13.11 -18.81
C TYR A 231 7.68 12.84 -17.51
N LYS A 232 7.81 11.57 -17.10
CA LYS A 232 8.50 11.10 -15.90
C LYS A 232 9.46 9.94 -16.27
N PRO A 233 10.66 10.25 -16.78
CA PRO A 233 11.57 9.27 -17.38
C PRO A 233 11.89 8.06 -16.50
N ASP A 234 12.00 8.26 -15.20
CA ASP A 234 12.16 7.20 -14.20
C ASP A 234 10.94 6.26 -14.18
N LEU A 235 9.74 6.82 -14.02
CA LEU A 235 8.51 6.03 -13.95
C LEU A 235 8.18 5.32 -15.27
N PHE A 236 8.58 5.87 -16.41
CA PHE A 236 8.47 5.18 -17.69
C PHE A 236 9.40 3.95 -17.75
N ALA A 237 10.67 4.12 -17.40
CA ALA A 237 11.60 3.00 -17.31
C ALA A 237 11.13 1.92 -16.31
N ASP A 238 10.56 2.33 -15.17
CA ASP A 238 9.96 1.40 -14.21
C ASP A 238 8.80 0.61 -14.81
N ALA A 239 7.91 1.26 -15.58
CA ALA A 239 6.77 0.60 -16.20
C ALA A 239 7.19 -0.50 -17.17
N ILE A 240 8.18 -0.24 -18.03
CA ILE A 240 8.75 -1.26 -18.92
C ILE A 240 9.41 -2.39 -18.12
N LYS A 241 10.10 -2.08 -17.02
CA LYS A 241 10.63 -3.10 -16.10
C LYS A 241 9.51 -3.96 -15.52
N LYS A 242 8.41 -3.36 -15.05
CA LYS A 242 7.26 -4.07 -14.49
C LYS A 242 6.53 -4.91 -15.54
N LEU A 243 6.47 -4.45 -16.78
CA LEU A 243 5.95 -5.23 -17.91
C LEU A 243 6.72 -6.53 -18.10
N PHE A 244 8.06 -6.50 -18.12
CA PHE A 244 8.84 -7.75 -18.25
C PHE A 244 8.76 -8.63 -17.01
N LEU A 245 8.65 -8.04 -15.81
CA LEU A 245 8.43 -8.80 -14.58
C LEU A 245 7.05 -9.47 -14.53
N ASN A 246 6.05 -8.87 -15.17
CA ASN A 246 4.65 -9.26 -15.06
C ASN A 246 4.43 -10.75 -15.33
N GLN A 247 4.95 -11.26 -16.44
CA GLN A 247 4.77 -12.67 -16.82
C GLN A 247 5.26 -13.62 -15.73
N TYR A 248 6.45 -13.40 -15.19
CA TYR A 248 7.01 -14.26 -14.14
C TYR A 248 6.25 -14.11 -12.82
N CYS A 249 5.84 -12.90 -12.48
CA CYS A 249 5.05 -12.62 -11.28
C CYS A 249 3.66 -13.27 -11.33
N GLU A 250 2.94 -13.14 -12.45
CA GLU A 250 1.62 -13.74 -12.64
C GLU A 250 1.72 -15.28 -12.68
N GLN A 251 2.71 -15.85 -13.39
CA GLN A 251 2.96 -17.29 -13.42
C GLN A 251 3.14 -17.88 -12.01
N VAL A 252 4.01 -17.28 -11.18
CA VAL A 252 4.23 -17.76 -9.81
C VAL A 252 2.98 -17.56 -8.95
N LYS A 253 2.28 -16.44 -9.09
CA LYS A 253 1.04 -16.18 -8.36
C LYS A 253 -0.02 -17.24 -8.68
N ASP A 254 -0.28 -17.52 -9.94
CA ASP A 254 -1.30 -18.48 -10.36
C ASP A 254 -0.98 -19.90 -9.88
N LYS A 255 0.29 -20.33 -10.01
CA LYS A 255 0.72 -21.61 -9.45
C LYS A 255 0.56 -21.67 -7.92
N THR A 256 0.90 -20.58 -7.21
CA THR A 256 0.77 -20.49 -5.75
C THR A 256 -0.70 -20.51 -5.31
N LEU A 257 -1.58 -19.82 -6.04
CA LEU A 257 -3.01 -19.80 -5.78
C LEU A 257 -3.63 -21.18 -5.95
N ASN A 258 -3.32 -21.89 -7.04
CA ASN A 258 -3.81 -23.25 -7.26
C ASN A 258 -3.35 -24.20 -6.15
N LEU A 259 -2.08 -24.09 -5.73
CA LEU A 259 -1.54 -24.86 -4.62
C LEU A 259 -2.24 -24.55 -3.29
N ALA A 260 -2.46 -23.27 -2.99
CA ALA A 260 -3.15 -22.84 -1.79
C ALA A 260 -4.61 -23.32 -1.76
N LEU A 261 -5.32 -23.28 -2.90
CA LEU A 261 -6.69 -23.78 -3.02
C LEU A 261 -6.76 -25.29 -2.73
N GLU A 262 -5.86 -26.07 -3.32
CA GLU A 262 -5.78 -27.51 -3.10
C GLU A 262 -5.45 -27.85 -1.64
N ALA A 263 -4.47 -27.16 -1.05
CA ALA A 263 -4.12 -27.32 0.36
C ALA A 263 -5.25 -26.92 1.31
N PHE A 264 -6.02 -25.88 0.97
CA PHE A 264 -7.18 -25.46 1.73
C PHE A 264 -8.30 -26.49 1.68
N ASN A 265 -8.57 -27.08 0.51
CA ASN A 265 -9.53 -28.18 0.39
C ASN A 265 -9.13 -29.37 1.27
N LYS A 266 -7.85 -29.75 1.30
CA LYS A 266 -7.36 -30.82 2.20
C LYS A 266 -7.50 -30.46 3.67
N THR A 267 -7.23 -29.19 4.01
CA THR A 267 -7.45 -28.67 5.37
C THR A 267 -8.91 -28.81 5.79
N ILE A 268 -9.86 -28.50 4.90
CA ILE A 268 -11.30 -28.69 5.16
C ILE A 268 -11.60 -30.17 5.44
N GLU A 269 -11.08 -31.10 4.65
CA GLU A 269 -11.31 -32.53 4.85
C GLU A 269 -10.74 -33.02 6.19
N GLU A 270 -9.52 -32.61 6.58
CA GLU A 270 -8.96 -32.95 7.90
C GLU A 270 -9.79 -32.38 9.06
N LEU A 271 -10.28 -31.15 8.93
CA LEU A 271 -11.13 -30.54 9.97
C LEU A 271 -12.45 -31.30 10.14
N LYS A 272 -13.02 -31.86 9.06
CA LYS A 272 -14.22 -32.71 9.14
C LYS A 272 -13.95 -34.03 9.87
N LEU A 273 -12.71 -34.50 9.85
CA LEU A 273 -12.27 -35.73 10.52
C LEU A 273 -11.89 -35.50 11.99
N LEU A 274 -11.84 -34.25 12.47
CA LEU A 274 -11.54 -33.94 13.86
C LEU A 274 -12.65 -34.50 14.77
N ASP A 275 -12.37 -35.64 15.38
CA ASP A 275 -13.34 -36.35 16.21
C ASP A 275 -13.63 -35.62 17.54
N THR A 276 -14.67 -36.07 18.23
CA THR A 276 -15.12 -35.44 19.48
C THR A 276 -14.09 -35.53 20.59
N TYR A 277 -13.23 -36.55 20.61
CA TYR A 277 -12.20 -36.73 21.63
C TYR A 277 -11.07 -35.70 21.44
N SER A 278 -10.60 -35.56 20.21
CA SER A 278 -9.57 -34.61 19.81
C SER A 278 -10.09 -33.18 19.96
N PHE A 279 -11.34 -32.93 19.58
CA PHE A 279 -11.98 -31.63 19.75
C PHE A 279 -12.09 -31.23 21.23
N ASP A 280 -12.60 -32.12 22.09
CA ASP A 280 -12.71 -31.85 23.53
C ASP A 280 -11.33 -31.59 24.17
N PHE A 281 -10.34 -32.42 23.87
CA PHE A 281 -9.02 -32.27 24.47
C PHE A 281 -8.25 -31.05 23.93
N ALA A 282 -8.08 -30.96 22.61
CA ALA A 282 -7.20 -29.98 21.98
C ALA A 282 -7.83 -28.58 21.91
N ILE A 283 -9.15 -28.50 21.76
CA ILE A 283 -9.86 -27.21 21.65
C ILE A 283 -10.43 -26.82 23.00
N LEU A 284 -11.40 -27.56 23.54
CA LEU A 284 -12.16 -27.10 24.71
C LEU A 284 -11.31 -27.06 25.99
N LYS A 285 -10.67 -28.18 26.35
CA LYS A 285 -9.91 -28.30 27.59
C LYS A 285 -8.62 -27.50 27.57
N SER A 286 -7.85 -27.58 26.47
CA SER A 286 -6.58 -26.85 26.36
C SER A 286 -6.79 -25.35 26.41
N SER A 287 -7.73 -24.81 25.63
CA SER A 287 -8.02 -23.37 25.61
C SER A 287 -8.51 -22.86 26.96
N LEU A 288 -9.40 -23.60 27.63
CA LEU A 288 -9.89 -23.22 28.96
C LEU A 288 -8.78 -23.19 30.00
N ASN A 289 -7.86 -24.17 29.97
CA ASN A 289 -6.73 -24.23 30.89
C ASN A 289 -5.71 -23.11 30.63
N GLU A 290 -5.47 -22.77 29.37
CA GLU A 290 -4.51 -21.73 28.96
C GLU A 290 -5.13 -20.32 28.95
N GLY A 291 -6.44 -20.18 29.15
CA GLY A 291 -7.12 -18.87 29.07
C GLY A 291 -7.13 -18.27 27.67
N ILE A 292 -7.06 -19.13 26.65
CA ILE A 292 -7.10 -18.77 25.23
C ILE A 292 -8.52 -18.95 24.72
N TRP A 293 -8.93 -18.18 23.71
CA TRP A 293 -10.21 -18.38 23.06
C TRP A 293 -10.20 -19.67 22.23
N GLU A 294 -11.23 -20.52 22.36
CA GLU A 294 -11.35 -21.77 21.61
C GLU A 294 -11.27 -21.56 20.10
N VAL A 295 -11.82 -20.45 19.59
CA VAL A 295 -11.76 -20.10 18.16
C VAL A 295 -10.32 -19.75 17.73
N GLU A 296 -9.50 -19.15 18.60
CA GLU A 296 -8.08 -18.92 18.28
C GLU A 296 -7.32 -20.23 18.18
N THR A 297 -7.62 -21.20 19.05
CA THR A 297 -7.04 -22.54 18.96
C THR A 297 -7.50 -23.27 17.70
N LEU A 298 -8.76 -23.13 17.28
CA LEU A 298 -9.23 -23.65 15.99
C LEU A 298 -8.50 -22.99 14.81
N LEU A 299 -8.36 -21.66 14.79
CA LEU A 299 -7.60 -20.96 13.74
C LEU A 299 -6.14 -21.41 13.71
N ARG A 300 -5.53 -21.70 14.86
CA ARG A 300 -4.19 -22.28 14.94
C ARG A 300 -4.13 -23.67 14.32
N VAL A 301 -5.12 -24.53 14.59
CA VAL A 301 -5.22 -25.87 13.96
C VAL A 301 -5.36 -25.75 12.44
N ILE A 302 -6.22 -24.85 11.95
CA ILE A 302 -6.36 -24.56 10.51
C ILE A 302 -5.02 -24.17 9.90
N ASN A 303 -4.29 -23.25 10.54
CA ASN A 303 -2.99 -22.79 10.05
C ASN A 303 -1.94 -23.91 10.02
N ILE A 304 -1.94 -24.82 11.01
CA ILE A 304 -1.02 -25.97 11.05
C ILE A 304 -1.27 -26.90 9.86
N TYR A 305 -2.54 -27.27 9.62
CA TYR A 305 -2.90 -28.13 8.49
C TYR A 305 -2.59 -27.46 7.15
N LEU A 306 -3.00 -26.20 7.00
CA LEU A 306 -2.80 -25.45 5.76
C LEU A 306 -1.31 -25.31 5.41
N ASP A 307 -0.47 -24.92 6.36
CA ASP A 307 0.98 -24.78 6.16
C ASP A 307 1.63 -26.12 5.77
N ASN A 308 1.25 -27.21 6.45
CA ASN A 308 1.76 -28.54 6.12
C ASN A 308 1.31 -29.01 4.74
N PHE A 309 0.03 -28.86 4.40
CA PHE A 309 -0.47 -29.28 3.09
C PHE A 309 0.11 -28.46 1.95
N ILE A 310 0.30 -27.14 2.14
CA ILE A 310 1.03 -26.31 1.18
C ILE A 310 2.41 -26.93 0.90
N LYS A 311 3.20 -27.20 1.94
CA LYS A 311 4.55 -27.77 1.78
C LYS A 311 4.55 -29.15 1.12
N VAL A 312 3.59 -30.00 1.46
CA VAL A 312 3.43 -31.33 0.83
C VAL A 312 3.10 -31.19 -0.66
N GLU A 313 2.18 -30.30 -1.04
CA GLU A 313 1.85 -30.06 -2.44
C GLU A 313 3.01 -29.43 -3.21
N MET A 314 3.80 -28.56 -2.59
CA MET A 314 5.02 -28.01 -3.19
C MET A 314 6.03 -29.11 -3.55
N ILE A 315 6.13 -30.16 -2.73
CA ILE A 315 7.04 -31.30 -2.95
C ILE A 315 6.50 -32.24 -4.05
N LYS A 316 5.19 -32.46 -4.09
CA LYS A 316 4.55 -33.38 -5.04
C LYS A 316 4.45 -32.84 -6.47
N THR A 317 4.46 -31.52 -6.62
CA THR A 317 4.30 -30.82 -7.90
C THR A 317 5.63 -30.31 -8.43
N ASP A 318 5.64 -29.80 -9.66
CA ASP A 318 6.78 -29.08 -10.26
C ASP A 318 6.95 -27.65 -9.71
N TYR A 319 6.26 -27.31 -8.61
CA TYR A 319 6.19 -25.94 -8.10
C TYR A 319 7.58 -25.38 -7.80
N LEU A 320 8.42 -26.11 -7.06
CA LEU A 320 9.75 -25.61 -6.68
C LEU A 320 10.62 -25.28 -7.89
N LEU A 321 10.66 -26.18 -8.88
CA LEU A 321 11.45 -25.97 -10.10
C LEU A 321 10.94 -24.75 -10.86
N SER A 322 9.64 -24.73 -11.17
CA SER A 322 9.05 -23.66 -11.98
C SER A 322 9.03 -22.29 -11.28
N ALA A 323 8.82 -22.24 -9.97
CA ALA A 323 8.86 -21.02 -9.19
C ALA A 323 10.28 -20.47 -9.10
N ASN A 324 11.28 -21.33 -8.84
CA ASN A 324 12.67 -20.89 -8.79
C ASN A 324 13.17 -20.38 -10.14
N GLU A 325 12.85 -21.06 -11.25
CA GLU A 325 13.18 -20.58 -12.59
C GLU A 325 12.54 -19.21 -12.89
N ALA A 326 11.28 -19.02 -12.50
CA ALA A 326 10.60 -17.73 -12.65
C ALA A 326 11.23 -16.65 -11.76
N PHE A 327 11.59 -16.97 -10.51
CA PHE A 327 12.26 -16.05 -9.60
C PHE A 327 13.67 -15.68 -10.08
N GLU A 328 14.44 -16.62 -10.63
CA GLU A 328 15.76 -16.34 -11.19
C GLU A 328 15.67 -15.30 -12.33
N LYS A 329 14.74 -15.52 -13.27
CA LYS A 329 14.49 -14.57 -14.37
C LYS A 329 13.98 -13.22 -13.85
N ALA A 330 13.03 -13.23 -12.91
CA ALA A 330 12.51 -12.01 -12.29
C ALA A 330 13.59 -11.25 -11.51
N HIS A 331 14.50 -11.95 -10.82
CA HIS A 331 15.62 -11.34 -10.10
C HIS A 331 16.62 -10.68 -11.05
N ALA A 332 16.94 -11.31 -12.17
CA ALA A 332 17.81 -10.72 -13.18
C ALA A 332 17.24 -9.38 -13.68
N ILE A 333 15.93 -9.34 -13.97
CA ILE A 333 15.23 -8.11 -14.37
C ILE A 333 15.16 -7.11 -13.23
N SER A 334 14.81 -7.55 -12.02
CA SER A 334 14.65 -6.66 -10.87
C SER A 334 15.95 -5.93 -10.51
N LYS A 335 17.09 -6.62 -10.65
CA LYS A 335 18.43 -6.10 -10.34
C LYS A 335 19.03 -5.23 -11.43
N SER A 336 18.42 -5.14 -12.62
CA SER A 336 18.97 -4.38 -13.75
C SER A 336 19.20 -2.91 -13.41
N PHE A 337 18.24 -2.29 -12.72
CA PHE A 337 18.35 -0.96 -12.16
C PHE A 337 17.31 -0.73 -11.07
N ASN A 338 17.58 0.21 -10.17
CA ASN A 338 16.65 0.64 -9.13
C ASN A 338 16.25 2.09 -9.36
N ILE A 339 14.97 2.37 -9.18
CA ILE A 339 14.44 3.73 -9.17
C ILE A 339 14.06 4.06 -7.73
N SER A 340 14.46 5.25 -7.30
CA SER A 340 14.05 5.75 -5.99
C SER A 340 12.58 6.12 -6.05
N VAL A 341 11.73 5.22 -5.56
CA VAL A 341 10.31 5.49 -5.29
C VAL A 341 10.12 6.12 -3.90
N GLU A 342 11.21 6.54 -3.24
CA GLU A 342 11.16 7.16 -1.91
C GLU A 342 10.38 8.48 -1.96
N GLY A 343 9.25 8.52 -1.26
CA GLY A 343 8.36 9.67 -1.21
C GLY A 343 7.24 9.65 -2.25
N ILE A 344 7.17 8.64 -3.12
CA ILE A 344 6.00 8.38 -3.95
C ILE A 344 4.92 7.78 -3.05
N ASN A 345 3.96 8.62 -2.65
CA ASN A 345 2.87 8.25 -1.75
C ASN A 345 1.59 7.87 -2.51
N THR A 346 1.74 7.20 -3.64
CA THR A 346 0.64 6.83 -4.53
C THR A 346 0.69 5.34 -4.84
N GLN A 347 -0.45 4.75 -5.18
CA GLN A 347 -0.46 3.42 -5.78
C GLN A 347 0.32 3.42 -7.10
N PRO A 348 0.89 2.28 -7.53
CA PRO A 348 0.93 0.97 -6.86
C PRO A 348 2.07 0.80 -5.83
N TYR A 349 2.89 1.84 -5.61
CA TYR A 349 4.12 1.75 -4.80
C TYR A 349 3.89 1.66 -3.29
N GLN A 350 2.67 1.95 -2.81
CA GLN A 350 2.32 1.84 -1.39
C GLN A 350 1.93 0.42 -0.94
N LYS A 351 1.62 -0.51 -1.86
CA LYS A 351 1.10 -1.82 -1.48
C LYS A 351 2.01 -2.64 -0.55
N PRO A 352 3.35 -2.66 -0.75
CA PRO A 352 4.25 -3.34 0.18
C PRO A 352 4.23 -2.72 1.58
N ILE A 353 4.08 -1.40 1.69
CA ILE A 353 3.98 -0.68 2.97
C ILE A 353 2.68 -1.07 3.70
N GLU A 354 1.55 -1.13 2.99
CA GLU A 354 0.28 -1.60 3.55
C GLU A 354 0.38 -3.04 4.06
N LEU A 355 1.00 -3.93 3.26
CA LEU A 355 1.17 -5.33 3.63
C LEU A 355 2.04 -5.45 4.89
N ARG A 356 3.16 -4.71 4.94
CA ARG A 356 4.03 -4.67 6.11
C ARG A 356 3.32 -4.11 7.34
N ALA A 357 2.48 -3.08 7.18
CA ALA A 357 1.68 -2.56 8.28
C ALA A 357 0.67 -3.61 8.81
N LYS A 358 0.08 -4.44 7.94
CA LYS A 358 -0.81 -5.56 8.37
C LYS A 358 -0.06 -6.69 9.07
N GLU A 359 1.21 -6.91 8.72
CA GLU A 359 2.09 -7.87 9.40
C GLU A 359 2.48 -7.39 10.80
N ILE A 360 2.76 -6.08 10.95
CA ILE A 360 3.18 -5.50 12.23
C ILE A 360 1.98 -5.22 13.14
N TYR A 361 0.84 -4.81 12.59
CA TYR A 361 -0.31 -4.34 13.36
C TYR A 361 -1.59 -5.11 13.05
N GLU A 362 -2.39 -5.32 14.09
CA GLU A 362 -3.79 -5.67 13.98
C GLU A 362 -4.64 -4.41 14.22
N GLN A 363 -5.66 -4.20 13.38
CA GLN A 363 -6.50 -3.00 13.43
C GLN A 363 -7.54 -3.09 14.55
N GLY A 364 -7.84 -1.96 15.19
CA GLY A 364 -8.79 -1.88 16.29
C GLY A 364 -10.16 -2.43 15.92
N GLU A 365 -10.64 -2.21 14.69
CA GLU A 365 -11.93 -2.70 14.22
C GLU A 365 -12.03 -4.24 14.31
N ILE A 366 -10.95 -4.96 14.02
CA ILE A 366 -10.90 -6.42 14.09
C ILE A 366 -10.84 -6.87 15.55
N ILE A 367 -9.92 -6.30 16.33
CA ILE A 367 -9.66 -6.72 17.72
C ILE A 367 -10.89 -6.43 18.59
N ASN A 368 -11.48 -5.25 18.43
CA ASN A 368 -12.65 -4.81 19.17
C ASN A 368 -13.92 -5.53 18.70
N GLY A 369 -14.08 -5.72 17.38
CA GLY A 369 -15.22 -6.47 16.82
C GLY A 369 -15.27 -7.93 17.28
N LEU A 370 -14.10 -8.53 17.53
CA LEU A 370 -13.97 -9.87 18.11
C LEU A 370 -13.95 -9.87 19.65
N TYR A 371 -14.12 -8.70 20.29
CA TYR A 371 -14.08 -8.53 21.74
C TYR A 371 -12.81 -9.15 22.37
N LYS A 372 -11.65 -9.05 21.71
CA LYS A 372 -10.43 -9.69 22.24
C LYS A 372 -10.01 -9.02 23.57
N PRO A 373 -9.52 -9.80 24.56
CA PRO A 373 -8.93 -9.28 25.79
C PRO A 373 -7.77 -8.33 25.55
N LEU A 374 -7.38 -7.60 26.58
CA LEU A 374 -6.13 -6.84 26.58
C LEU A 374 -4.92 -7.76 26.40
N GLU A 375 -3.99 -7.35 25.54
CA GLU A 375 -2.71 -8.03 25.31
C GLU A 375 -1.55 -7.05 25.23
N ASN A 376 -0.33 -7.58 25.42
CA ASN A 376 0.90 -6.81 25.27
C ASN A 376 0.95 -6.22 23.85
N GLY A 377 1.28 -4.94 23.73
CA GLY A 377 1.29 -4.23 22.46
C GLY A 377 -0.04 -3.59 22.06
N ASP A 378 -1.11 -3.70 22.85
CA ASP A 378 -2.33 -2.91 22.60
C ASP A 378 -2.04 -1.40 22.64
N ILE A 379 -2.57 -0.66 21.67
CA ILE A 379 -2.36 0.77 21.49
C ILE A 379 -3.67 1.51 21.75
N PHE A 380 -3.58 2.53 22.61
CA PHE A 380 -4.70 3.31 23.11
C PHE A 380 -4.57 4.77 22.71
N GLU A 381 -5.70 5.38 22.38
CA GLU A 381 -5.87 6.83 22.43
C GLU A 381 -6.48 7.21 23.79
N LEU A 382 -5.77 8.04 24.54
CA LEU A 382 -6.21 8.59 25.83
C LEU A 382 -6.52 10.08 25.66
N THR A 383 -7.67 10.53 26.17
CA THR A 383 -8.00 11.96 26.25
C THR A 383 -7.97 12.42 27.72
N ASP A 384 -7.09 13.35 28.04
CA ASP A 384 -6.98 13.90 29.39
C ASP A 384 -8.08 14.94 29.72
N LEU A 385 -8.04 15.48 30.95
CA LEU A 385 -8.93 16.55 31.42
C LEU A 385 -8.86 17.83 30.57
N GLY A 386 -7.73 18.10 29.91
CA GLY A 386 -7.55 19.23 29.00
C GLY A 386 -8.08 18.96 27.59
N ASN A 387 -8.77 17.84 27.37
CA ASN A 387 -9.19 17.33 26.05
C ASN A 387 -8.03 17.10 25.08
N LYS A 388 -6.80 16.93 25.59
CA LYS A 388 -5.66 16.58 24.75
C LYS A 388 -5.62 15.07 24.54
N LYS A 389 -5.66 14.68 23.27
CA LYS A 389 -5.50 13.29 22.84
C LYS A 389 -4.03 12.92 22.79
N SER A 390 -3.70 11.70 23.20
CA SER A 390 -2.34 11.16 23.16
C SER A 390 -2.38 9.65 23.02
N MET A 391 -1.43 9.09 22.29
CA MET A 391 -1.34 7.66 22.08
C MET A 391 -0.40 7.00 23.07
N TYR A 392 -0.73 5.79 23.47
CA TYR A 392 0.06 4.97 24.38
C TYR A 392 0.05 3.52 23.93
N VAL A 393 1.13 2.80 24.21
CA VAL A 393 1.23 1.34 24.01
C VAL A 393 1.33 0.64 25.35
N LEU A 394 0.54 -0.42 25.52
CA LEU A 394 0.55 -1.27 26.70
C LEU A 394 1.74 -2.23 26.65
N VAL A 395 2.51 -2.21 27.72
CA VAL A 395 3.70 -3.05 27.88
C VAL A 395 3.60 -3.78 29.22
N ALA A 396 3.43 -5.10 29.14
CA ALA A 396 3.44 -6.01 30.28
C ALA A 396 3.72 -7.44 29.82
N GLN A 397 4.13 -8.30 30.76
CA GLN A 397 4.35 -9.71 30.47
C GLN A 397 3.03 -10.38 30.08
N GLU A 398 3.06 -11.24 29.04
CA GLU A 398 1.87 -11.88 28.49
C GLU A 398 1.14 -12.75 29.53
N CYS A 399 1.88 -13.48 30.36
CA CYS A 399 1.31 -14.29 31.43
C CYS A 399 0.61 -13.47 32.52
N ASP A 400 0.96 -12.19 32.68
CA ASP A 400 0.30 -11.28 33.60
C ASP A 400 -0.98 -10.65 32.98
N LEU A 401 -1.00 -10.51 31.65
CA LEU A 401 -2.15 -10.07 30.85
C LEU A 401 -3.05 -11.22 30.36
N MET A 402 -2.77 -12.46 30.72
CA MET A 402 -3.64 -13.58 30.36
C MET A 402 -4.91 -13.56 31.21
N LEU A 403 -6.09 -13.68 30.59
CA LEU A 403 -7.35 -13.88 31.29
C LEU A 403 -7.61 -15.37 31.48
N ARG A 404 -7.55 -15.82 32.73
CA ARG A 404 -7.86 -17.22 33.06
C ARG A 404 -9.36 -17.49 32.93
N SER A 405 -9.74 -18.77 32.96
CA SER A 405 -11.14 -19.23 32.98
C SER A 405 -11.99 -18.59 34.09
N THR A 406 -11.36 -18.18 35.20
CA THR A 406 -12.01 -17.47 36.30
C THR A 406 -12.28 -15.98 36.03
N GLY A 407 -11.81 -15.43 34.91
CA GLY A 407 -11.85 -14.00 34.62
C GLY A 407 -10.84 -13.19 35.44
N GLU A 408 -9.90 -13.83 36.12
CA GLU A 408 -8.85 -13.16 36.88
C GLU A 408 -7.56 -13.00 36.07
N ARG A 409 -6.83 -11.94 36.40
CA ARG A 409 -5.47 -11.66 35.92
C ARG A 409 -4.51 -11.81 37.08
N LYS A 410 -3.26 -12.16 36.80
CA LYS A 410 -2.21 -12.24 37.83
C LYS A 410 -1.86 -10.85 38.38
N LEU A 411 -1.79 -9.84 37.51
CA LEU A 411 -1.60 -8.44 37.90
C LEU A 411 -2.88 -7.64 37.68
N GLN A 412 -3.06 -6.61 38.52
CA GLN A 412 -4.17 -5.65 38.39
C GLN A 412 -3.72 -4.34 37.74
N THR A 413 -2.42 -4.17 37.51
CA THR A 413 -1.85 -2.96 36.93
C THR A 413 -0.89 -3.31 35.80
N ALA A 414 -0.71 -2.36 34.89
CA ALA A 414 0.26 -2.47 33.80
C ALA A 414 0.79 -1.09 33.40
N THR A 415 1.84 -1.08 32.57
CA THR A 415 2.49 0.15 32.12
C THR A 415 2.03 0.53 30.71
N LEU A 416 1.66 1.80 30.54
CA LEU A 416 1.43 2.44 29.26
C LEU A 416 2.60 3.37 28.93
N LEU A 417 3.25 3.15 27.79
CA LEU A 417 4.35 3.99 27.30
C LEU A 417 3.84 4.98 26.27
N TYR A 418 4.30 6.23 26.35
CA TYR A 418 3.87 7.29 25.44
C TYR A 418 4.32 6.99 24.00
N LEU A 419 3.40 7.11 23.05
CA LEU A 419 3.61 6.90 21.63
C LEU A 419 3.35 8.19 20.86
N SER A 420 4.36 8.64 20.11
CA SER A 420 4.24 9.77 19.18
C SER A 420 4.34 9.31 17.74
N SER A 421 3.64 9.98 16.83
CA SER A 421 3.70 9.74 15.40
C SER A 421 4.52 10.85 14.73
N LYS A 422 5.56 10.50 13.98
CA LYS A 422 6.50 11.45 13.37
C LYS A 422 6.75 11.14 11.90
N LYS A 423 6.94 12.18 11.07
CA LYS A 423 7.46 11.98 9.71
C LYS A 423 8.91 11.50 9.79
N ILE A 424 9.33 10.69 8.82
CA ILE A 424 10.69 10.15 8.77
C ILE A 424 11.74 11.26 8.77
N LYS A 425 11.49 12.36 8.03
CA LYS A 425 12.41 13.52 7.98
C LYS A 425 12.64 14.16 9.36
N ASP A 426 11.59 14.27 10.17
CA ASP A 426 11.67 14.85 11.50
C ASP A 426 12.45 13.94 12.45
N LEU A 427 12.27 12.62 12.33
CA LEU A 427 13.05 11.64 13.07
C LEU A 427 14.55 11.72 12.75
N VAL A 428 14.90 11.81 11.46
CA VAL A 428 16.30 11.94 11.03
C VAL A 428 16.92 13.23 11.55
N ALA A 429 16.15 14.33 11.57
CA ALA A 429 16.60 15.59 12.14
C ALA A 429 16.84 15.50 13.65
N ASP A 430 15.94 14.86 14.40
CA ASP A 430 16.09 14.63 15.84
C ASP A 430 17.31 13.75 16.16
N GLU A 431 17.51 12.68 15.40
CA GLU A 431 18.67 11.78 15.53
C GLU A 431 19.98 12.51 15.23
N SER A 432 20.02 13.26 14.12
CA SER A 432 21.18 14.07 13.72
C SER A 432 21.52 15.13 14.77
N LYS A 433 20.52 15.76 15.40
CA LYS A 433 20.72 16.71 16.49
C LYS A 433 21.32 16.03 17.73
N SER A 434 20.85 14.82 18.07
CA SER A 434 21.40 14.05 19.17
C SER A 434 22.84 13.60 18.89
N PHE A 435 23.17 13.28 17.64
CA PHE A 435 24.51 12.90 17.21
C PHE A 435 25.48 14.10 17.27
N LYS A 436 25.08 15.26 16.76
CA LYS A 436 25.88 16.50 16.89
C LYS A 436 26.17 16.87 18.34
N ASN A 437 25.20 16.66 19.24
CA ASN A 437 25.41 16.90 20.68
C ASN A 437 26.41 15.93 21.30
N TYR A 438 26.49 14.69 20.81
CA TYR A 438 27.53 13.73 21.19
C TYR A 438 28.91 14.22 20.73
N GLU A 439 29.05 14.61 19.45
CA GLU A 439 30.31 15.10 18.89
C GLU A 439 30.81 16.39 19.57
N THR A 440 29.90 17.30 19.91
CA THR A 440 30.26 18.64 20.46
C THR A 440 30.43 18.67 21.97
N ASN A 441 29.68 17.86 22.73
CA ASN A 441 29.65 17.94 24.19
C ASN A 441 30.15 16.66 24.90
N GLY A 442 30.66 15.66 24.16
CA GLY A 442 31.14 14.39 24.70
C GLY A 442 30.07 13.52 25.38
N ARG A 443 28.78 13.89 25.26
CA ARG A 443 27.66 13.17 25.91
C ARG A 443 27.30 11.93 25.11
N PRO A 444 27.29 10.72 25.69
CA PRO A 444 27.06 9.48 24.94
C PRO A 444 25.78 9.54 24.11
N PHE A 445 25.87 9.05 22.87
CA PHE A 445 24.73 8.97 21.96
C PHE A 445 23.73 7.92 22.50
N THR A 446 22.66 8.41 23.12
CA THR A 446 21.67 7.61 23.86
C THR A 446 20.26 7.73 23.26
N PHE A 447 20.18 8.17 21.99
CA PHE A 447 18.91 8.51 21.33
C PHE A 447 17.94 7.32 21.31
N TRP A 448 18.44 6.14 20.93
CA TRP A 448 17.69 4.90 20.83
C TRP A 448 17.61 4.12 22.14
N ASP A 449 18.46 4.41 23.13
CA ASP A 449 18.38 3.70 24.39
C ASP A 449 17.01 3.94 25.04
N THR A 450 16.51 5.17 24.94
CA THR A 450 15.28 5.65 25.61
C THR A 450 14.03 5.59 24.72
N ARG A 451 14.15 5.01 23.51
CA ARG A 451 13.10 5.04 22.50
C ARG A 451 13.04 3.75 21.71
N TYR A 452 11.85 3.41 21.26
CA TYR A 452 11.65 2.32 20.31
C TYR A 452 10.90 2.80 19.08
N LYS A 453 11.41 2.44 17.90
CA LYS A 453 10.81 2.78 16.62
C LYS A 453 9.79 1.72 16.23
N LEU A 454 8.58 2.17 15.90
CA LEU A 454 7.53 1.36 15.32
C LEU A 454 7.39 1.73 13.83
N ASP A 455 7.83 0.83 12.97
CA ASP A 455 7.80 1.03 11.51
C ASP A 455 6.38 0.97 10.95
N HIS A 456 6.10 1.77 9.92
CA HIS A 456 4.82 1.79 9.19
C HIS A 456 3.58 2.02 10.08
N PHE A 457 3.73 2.80 11.15
CA PHE A 457 2.64 3.10 12.10
C PHE A 457 1.46 3.83 11.43
N GLU A 458 1.77 4.75 10.51
CA GLU A 458 0.86 5.32 9.52
C GLU A 458 1.54 5.25 8.15
N THR A 459 0.80 5.40 7.05
CA THR A 459 1.31 5.25 5.68
C THR A 459 2.61 6.04 5.42
N THR A 460 2.75 7.22 6.02
CA THR A 460 3.90 8.12 5.83
C THR A 460 4.64 8.48 7.11
N LYS A 461 4.26 7.88 8.25
CA LYS A 461 4.82 8.21 9.56
C LYS A 461 5.24 6.98 10.33
N VAL A 462 6.23 7.17 11.17
CA VAL A 462 6.73 6.15 12.11
C VAL A 462 6.23 6.47 13.51
N GLY A 463 5.96 5.43 14.28
CA GLY A 463 5.66 5.54 15.69
C GLY A 463 6.96 5.57 16.50
N ILE A 464 7.05 6.42 17.51
CA ILE A 464 8.16 6.47 18.45
C ILE A 464 7.59 6.29 19.85
N VAL A 465 7.86 5.12 20.44
CA VAL A 465 7.56 4.82 21.84
C VAL A 465 8.67 5.41 22.68
N ASN A 466 8.31 6.17 23.70
CA ASN A 466 9.26 6.82 24.57
C ASN A 466 9.22 6.18 25.97
N PHE A 467 10.39 5.78 26.46
CA PHE A 467 10.53 5.09 27.74
C PHE A 467 10.67 6.05 28.94
N THR A 468 11.14 7.29 28.69
CA THR A 468 11.37 8.31 29.73
C THR A 468 10.19 9.26 29.90
N ASN A 469 9.43 9.51 28.84
CA ASN A 469 8.36 10.51 28.85
C ASN A 469 7.11 9.96 29.54
N SER A 470 7.08 10.10 30.87
CA SER A 470 5.94 9.85 31.74
C SER A 470 5.23 8.51 31.47
N PRO A 471 5.89 7.36 31.69
CA PRO A 471 5.20 6.07 31.75
C PRO A 471 4.01 6.14 32.71
N LEU A 472 2.86 5.61 32.30
CA LEU A 472 1.66 5.59 33.13
C LEU A 472 1.44 4.19 33.66
N VAL A 473 1.35 4.01 34.96
CA VAL A 473 0.86 2.76 35.56
C VAL A 473 -0.64 2.88 35.68
N VAL A 474 -1.37 1.97 35.04
CA VAL A 474 -2.83 2.01 34.92
C VAL A 474 -3.49 0.81 35.59
N ASP A 475 -4.74 0.98 36.02
CA ASP A 475 -5.60 -0.10 36.52
C ASP A 475 -6.22 -0.89 35.36
N LEU A 476 -5.88 -2.18 35.28
CA LEU A 476 -6.37 -3.08 34.24
C LEU A 476 -7.88 -3.33 34.33
N ASN A 477 -8.52 -3.19 35.50
CA ASN A 477 -9.96 -3.34 35.62
C ASN A 477 -10.71 -2.23 34.86
N PHE A 478 -10.17 -1.01 34.83
CA PHE A 478 -10.75 0.07 34.03
C PHE A 478 -10.36 -0.05 32.55
N LEU A 479 -9.12 -0.46 32.26
CA LEU A 479 -8.67 -0.62 30.89
C LEU A 479 -9.41 -1.76 30.17
N ASP A 480 -9.77 -2.83 30.88
CA ASP A 480 -10.51 -3.99 30.33
C ASP A 480 -11.86 -3.62 29.72
N LEU A 481 -12.44 -2.47 30.10
CA LEU A 481 -13.73 -2.01 29.57
C LEU A 481 -13.74 -1.88 28.04
N VAL A 482 -12.59 -1.58 27.42
CA VAL A 482 -12.46 -1.57 25.95
C VAL A 482 -12.77 -2.92 25.32
N SER A 483 -12.57 -4.02 26.06
CA SER A 483 -12.78 -5.39 25.58
C SER A 483 -14.25 -5.78 25.61
N PHE A 484 -15.12 -5.01 26.27
CA PHE A 484 -16.57 -5.24 26.34
C PHE A 484 -17.34 -4.39 25.31
N ASN A 485 -16.64 -3.62 24.48
CA ASN A 485 -17.25 -2.71 23.51
C ASN A 485 -16.66 -2.95 22.12
N HIS A 486 -17.53 -3.26 21.14
CA HIS A 486 -17.13 -3.49 19.74
C HIS A 486 -16.41 -2.30 19.08
N LEU A 487 -16.56 -1.08 19.61
CA LEU A 487 -15.83 0.11 19.14
C LEU A 487 -14.49 0.31 19.85
N GLY A 488 -14.17 -0.51 20.86
CA GLY A 488 -12.95 -0.41 21.67
C GLY A 488 -12.93 0.75 22.65
N GLU A 489 -14.08 1.37 22.89
CA GLU A 489 -14.22 2.49 23.82
C GLU A 489 -14.42 1.93 25.23
N ALA A 490 -13.74 2.51 26.22
CA ALA A 490 -13.86 2.11 27.63
C ALA A 490 -15.17 2.63 28.24
N GLU A 491 -16.30 2.21 27.66
CA GLU A 491 -17.64 2.62 28.03
C GLU A 491 -18.56 1.42 28.18
N ILE A 492 -19.33 1.41 29.27
CA ILE A 492 -20.26 0.34 29.60
C ILE A 492 -21.55 0.85 30.25
N GLU A 493 -22.67 0.25 29.85
CA GLU A 493 -23.97 0.45 30.51
C GLU A 493 -24.16 -0.54 31.66
N LEU A 494 -24.30 -0.04 32.89
CA LEU A 494 -24.40 -0.86 34.10
C LEU A 494 -25.67 -1.69 34.21
N LYS A 495 -26.72 -1.34 33.46
CA LYS A 495 -28.04 -1.98 33.55
C LYS A 495 -28.31 -2.94 32.39
N ASN A 496 -27.47 -2.92 31.36
CA ASN A 496 -27.70 -3.62 30.12
C ASN A 496 -26.56 -4.63 29.97
N LYS A 497 -26.74 -5.85 30.50
CA LYS A 497 -25.76 -6.92 30.27
C LYS A 497 -25.73 -7.23 28.77
N ASN A 498 -24.52 -7.41 28.25
CA ASN A 498 -24.18 -7.52 26.83
C ASN A 498 -25.24 -8.25 25.96
N ARG A 499 -25.59 -7.65 24.82
CA ARG A 499 -26.49 -8.25 23.81
C ARG A 499 -25.86 -9.42 23.03
N ILE A 500 -24.55 -9.62 23.18
CA ILE A 500 -23.75 -10.62 22.47
C ILE A 500 -23.08 -11.53 23.51
N LYS A 501 -23.02 -12.82 23.23
CA LYS A 501 -22.33 -13.81 24.07
C LYS A 501 -20.82 -13.62 23.95
N LEU A 502 -20.15 -13.36 25.06
CA LEU A 502 -18.69 -13.22 25.08
C LEU A 502 -18.03 -14.60 25.28
N GLN A 503 -16.73 -14.69 25.06
CA GLN A 503 -15.97 -15.86 25.48
C GLN A 503 -16.00 -16.01 27.01
N ALA A 504 -15.91 -17.25 27.50
CA ALA A 504 -16.11 -17.58 28.91
C ALA A 504 -15.22 -16.77 29.87
N SER A 505 -13.95 -16.58 29.54
CA SER A 505 -13.00 -15.81 30.35
C SER A 505 -13.38 -14.33 30.45
N LEU A 506 -13.94 -13.73 29.38
CA LEU A 506 -14.42 -12.36 29.39
C LEU A 506 -15.78 -12.21 30.07
N GLU A 507 -16.69 -13.19 29.94
CA GLU A 507 -17.93 -13.19 30.72
C GLU A 507 -17.62 -13.24 32.22
N ALA A 508 -16.70 -14.12 32.63
CA ALA A 508 -16.23 -14.19 34.01
C ALA A 508 -15.60 -12.86 34.45
N ARG A 509 -14.78 -12.25 33.58
CA ARG A 509 -14.17 -10.94 33.84
C ARG A 509 -15.21 -9.83 33.99
N GLU A 510 -16.22 -9.78 33.12
CA GLU A 510 -17.31 -8.82 33.17
C GLU A 510 -18.07 -8.93 34.51
N ASN A 511 -18.36 -10.16 34.95
CA ASN A 511 -19.01 -10.45 36.22
C ASN A 511 -18.15 -10.09 37.45
N ILE A 512 -16.83 -9.89 37.29
CA ILE A 512 -15.95 -9.37 38.34
C ILE A 512 -15.88 -7.84 38.30
N VAL A 513 -15.68 -7.27 37.11
CA VAL A 513 -15.40 -5.84 36.95
C VAL A 513 -16.66 -5.00 37.16
N ILE A 514 -17.80 -5.35 36.56
CA ILE A 514 -19.02 -4.54 36.64
C ILE A 514 -19.52 -4.38 38.08
N PRO A 515 -19.64 -5.44 38.91
CA PRO A 515 -20.08 -5.27 40.29
C PRO A 515 -19.17 -4.37 41.11
N LYS A 516 -17.84 -4.47 40.93
CA LYS A 516 -16.86 -3.58 41.58
C LYS A 516 -17.06 -2.11 41.17
N LEU A 517 -17.38 -1.86 39.91
CA LEU A 517 -17.71 -0.50 39.43
C LEU A 517 -19.01 0.01 40.06
N ILE A 518 -20.04 -0.83 40.14
CA ILE A 518 -21.32 -0.48 40.79
C ILE A 518 -21.10 -0.16 42.27
N GLU A 519 -20.28 -0.94 42.97
CA GLU A 519 -19.94 -0.72 44.38
C GLU A 519 -19.19 0.60 44.59
N LYS A 520 -18.10 0.84 43.84
CA LYS A 520 -17.38 2.13 43.86
C LYS A 520 -18.31 3.32 43.60
N LYS A 521 -19.25 3.18 42.66
CA LYS A 521 -20.26 4.23 42.39
C LYS A 521 -21.17 4.47 43.58
N LYS A 522 -21.61 3.42 44.28
CA LYS A 522 -22.45 3.55 45.48
C LYS A 522 -21.68 4.28 46.58
N GLU A 523 -20.44 3.91 46.84
CA GLU A 523 -19.57 4.57 47.82
C GLU A 523 -19.43 6.07 47.53
N ILE A 524 -19.09 6.43 46.29
CA ILE A 524 -18.94 7.84 45.90
C ILE A 524 -20.27 8.59 46.02
N ASN A 525 -21.39 7.98 45.63
CA ASN A 525 -22.71 8.61 45.82
C ASN A 525 -23.06 8.84 47.29
N VAL A 526 -22.67 7.93 48.20
CA VAL A 526 -22.88 8.12 49.64
C VAL A 526 -22.05 9.31 50.14
N LEU A 527 -20.78 9.40 49.75
CA LEU A 527 -19.91 10.54 50.09
C LEU A 527 -20.46 11.87 49.55
N LEU A 528 -21.02 11.86 48.34
CA LEU A 528 -21.56 13.06 47.70
C LEU A 528 -22.92 13.50 48.27
N ARG A 529 -23.74 12.59 48.81
CA ARG A 529 -25.04 12.92 49.44
C ARG A 529 -24.89 13.81 50.67
N GLY A 530 -23.75 13.76 51.36
CA GLY A 530 -23.45 14.60 52.52
C GLY A 530 -23.11 16.06 52.19
N LEU A 531 -23.08 16.44 50.91
CA LEU A 531 -22.63 17.77 50.48
C LEU A 531 -23.81 18.74 50.22
N PRO A 532 -23.64 20.04 50.52
CA PRO A 532 -24.63 21.06 50.18
C PRO A 532 -24.88 21.13 48.67
N LYS A 533 -26.11 21.47 48.26
CA LYS A 533 -26.62 21.50 46.87
C LYS A 533 -25.99 22.56 45.94
N ASN A 534 -24.69 22.79 46.02
CA ASN A 534 -23.94 23.60 45.07
C ASN A 534 -23.46 22.72 43.90
N LYS A 535 -23.97 22.97 42.69
CA LYS A 535 -23.67 22.18 41.49
C LYS A 535 -22.19 22.18 41.11
N ASP A 536 -21.50 23.31 41.25
CA ASP A 536 -20.09 23.42 40.88
C ASP A 536 -19.19 22.70 41.89
N ARG A 537 -19.50 22.84 43.18
CA ARG A 537 -18.79 22.13 44.25
C ARG A 537 -19.02 20.62 44.15
N TYR A 538 -20.24 20.19 43.83
CA TYR A 538 -20.57 18.80 43.54
C TYR A 538 -19.77 18.27 42.36
N LYS A 539 -19.72 19.00 41.23
CA LYS A 539 -18.96 18.59 40.04
C LYS A 539 -17.45 18.50 40.33
N ALA A 540 -16.91 19.45 41.08
CA ALA A 540 -15.50 19.46 41.47
C ALA A 540 -15.15 18.31 42.43
N LEU A 541 -16.00 18.01 43.42
CA LEU A 541 -15.76 16.89 44.34
C LEU A 541 -15.97 15.54 43.67
N ASN A 542 -17.02 15.39 42.85
CA ASN A 542 -17.26 14.18 42.08
C ASN A 542 -16.08 13.87 41.17
N SER A 543 -15.50 14.88 40.51
CA SER A 543 -14.28 14.71 39.70
C SER A 543 -13.07 14.26 40.54
N LYS A 544 -12.90 14.76 41.77
CA LYS A 544 -11.80 14.37 42.66
C LYS A 544 -11.96 13.00 43.30
N LEU A 545 -13.19 12.58 43.59
CA LEU A 545 -13.52 11.29 44.20
C LEU A 545 -13.68 10.17 43.17
N SER A 546 -13.89 10.53 41.90
CA SER A 546 -13.98 9.55 40.82
C SER A 546 -12.66 8.79 40.70
N PRO A 547 -12.70 7.46 40.51
CA PRO A 547 -11.50 6.69 40.26
C PRO A 547 -10.78 7.23 39.02
N ASP A 548 -9.46 7.14 39.02
CA ASP A 548 -8.63 7.45 37.86
C ASP A 548 -8.14 6.14 37.24
N LEU A 549 -8.04 6.10 35.91
CA LEU A 549 -7.35 5.02 35.23
C LEU A 549 -5.88 4.98 35.61
N VAL A 550 -5.26 6.15 35.73
CA VAL A 550 -3.83 6.31 35.99
C VAL A 550 -3.59 6.29 37.49
N ILE A 551 -2.85 5.29 37.96
CA ILE A 551 -2.44 5.14 39.36
C ILE A 551 -1.15 5.91 39.61
N ILE A 552 -0.17 5.77 38.70
CA ILE A 552 1.12 6.48 38.75
C ILE A 552 1.34 7.13 37.39
N GLY A 553 1.57 8.44 37.38
CA GLY A 553 1.82 9.21 36.17
C GLY A 553 1.46 10.68 36.33
N ASP A 554 1.79 11.47 35.31
CA ASP A 554 1.49 12.91 35.25
C ASP A 554 0.11 13.21 34.64
N LYS A 555 -0.57 12.19 34.11
CA LYS A 555 -1.90 12.30 33.51
C LYS A 555 -3.01 11.91 34.47
N LYS A 556 -4.15 12.58 34.31
CA LYS A 556 -5.41 12.23 34.96
C LYS A 556 -6.48 11.93 33.93
N ILE A 557 -7.04 10.73 34.02
CA ILE A 557 -8.11 10.23 33.17
C ILE A 557 -9.23 9.75 34.10
N PRO A 558 -9.96 10.69 34.71
CA PRO A 558 -11.00 10.34 35.66
C PRO A 558 -12.14 9.62 34.95
N VAL A 559 -12.69 8.64 35.64
CA VAL A 559 -13.84 7.88 35.19
C VAL A 559 -15.09 8.77 35.21
N ALA A 560 -15.73 8.95 34.07
CA ALA A 560 -17.02 9.64 33.98
C ALA A 560 -18.15 8.68 34.38
N MET A 561 -18.79 8.97 35.50
CA MET A 561 -19.93 8.19 36.00
C MET A 561 -21.25 8.88 35.64
N GLY A 562 -21.96 8.32 34.65
CA GLY A 562 -23.33 8.72 34.31
C GLY A 562 -24.37 8.16 35.28
N LYS A 563 -25.67 8.34 35.03
CA LYS A 563 -26.73 7.71 35.87
C LYS A 563 -26.70 6.18 35.79
N SER A 564 -26.50 5.64 34.59
CA SER A 564 -26.47 4.20 34.31
C SER A 564 -25.26 3.76 33.47
N SER A 565 -24.29 4.64 33.24
CA SER A 565 -23.10 4.34 32.46
C SER A 565 -21.82 4.64 33.22
N PHE A 566 -20.75 3.96 32.80
CA PHE A 566 -19.36 4.24 33.12
C PHE A 566 -18.64 4.50 31.80
N SER A 567 -17.92 5.60 31.69
CA SER A 567 -17.14 5.93 30.49
C SER A 567 -15.79 6.50 30.88
N LEU A 568 -14.72 5.97 30.32
CA LEU A 568 -13.41 6.59 30.30
C LEU A 568 -13.14 7.08 28.89
N LYS A 569 -12.45 8.22 28.77
CA LYS A 569 -12.03 8.74 27.47
C LYS A 569 -10.79 7.98 26.94
N VAL A 570 -10.96 6.68 26.79
CA VAL A 570 -9.96 5.72 26.32
C VAL A 570 -10.54 4.90 25.20
N LYS A 571 -9.77 4.77 24.12
CA LYS A 571 -10.13 3.94 22.98
C LYS A 571 -8.95 3.05 22.56
N ARG A 572 -9.17 1.74 22.44
CA ARG A 572 -8.21 0.82 21.82
C ARG A 572 -8.29 0.95 20.31
N ILE A 573 -7.19 1.38 19.68
CA ILE A 573 -7.16 1.73 18.26
C ILE A 573 -6.40 0.71 17.39
N LYS A 574 -5.39 0.03 17.94
CA LYS A 574 -4.55 -0.96 17.23
C LYS A 574 -3.93 -1.92 18.24
N ARG A 575 -3.33 -3.01 17.75
CA ARG A 575 -2.41 -3.87 18.51
C ARG A 575 -1.15 -4.12 17.70
N LEU A 576 0.00 -4.03 18.36
CA LEU A 576 1.27 -4.50 17.82
C LEU A 576 1.29 -6.02 17.89
N ARG A 577 1.44 -6.70 16.75
CA ARG A 577 1.47 -8.16 16.66
C ARG A 577 2.77 -8.73 17.24
N GLN A 578 2.74 -10.01 17.61
CA GLN A 578 3.96 -10.75 17.89
C GLN A 578 4.76 -11.01 16.59
N PRO A 579 6.10 -11.01 16.63
CA PRO A 579 6.97 -10.86 17.79
C PRO A 579 7.29 -9.39 18.18
N TYR A 580 6.75 -8.39 17.48
CA TYR A 580 7.10 -6.98 17.68
C TYR A 580 6.72 -6.45 19.05
N ALA A 581 5.57 -6.86 19.60
CA ALA A 581 5.15 -6.48 20.95
C ALA A 581 6.10 -7.01 22.02
N ARG A 582 6.57 -8.25 21.89
CA ARG A 582 7.59 -8.82 22.76
C ARG A 582 8.92 -8.10 22.65
N LEU A 583 9.38 -7.79 21.43
CA LEU A 583 10.62 -7.01 21.23
C LEU A 583 10.56 -5.62 21.89
N LEU A 584 9.41 -4.95 21.82
CA LEU A 584 9.20 -3.69 22.53
C LEU A 584 9.29 -3.86 24.05
N LEU A 585 8.65 -4.90 24.61
CA LEU A 585 8.72 -5.22 26.03
C LEU A 585 10.16 -5.53 26.48
N GLU A 586 10.90 -6.34 25.72
CA GLU A 586 12.31 -6.66 25.98
C GLU A 586 13.16 -5.39 26.01
N LYS A 587 13.01 -4.51 25.02
CA LYS A 587 13.73 -3.22 24.98
C LYS A 587 13.38 -2.29 26.14
N TYR A 588 12.11 -2.30 26.57
CA TYR A 588 11.70 -1.54 27.74
C TYR A 588 12.27 -2.13 29.04
N MET A 589 12.33 -3.45 29.17
CA MET A 589 12.95 -4.11 30.33
C MET A 589 14.45 -3.85 30.37
N GLU A 590 15.16 -3.95 29.23
CA GLU A 590 16.57 -3.56 29.10
C GLU A 590 16.80 -2.10 29.55
N TYR A 591 15.86 -1.20 29.24
CA TYR A 591 15.91 0.18 29.72
C TYR A 591 15.80 0.28 31.25
N LEU A 592 14.86 -0.46 31.87
CA LEU A 592 14.68 -0.43 33.31
C LEU A 592 15.86 -1.06 34.08
N THR A 593 16.55 -2.02 33.46
CA THR A 593 17.68 -2.74 34.07
C THR A 593 19.06 -2.19 33.68
N ARG A 594 19.13 -0.99 33.08
CA ARG A 594 20.42 -0.44 32.61
C ARG A 594 21.45 -0.38 33.75
N ASN A 595 22.61 -0.97 33.49
CA ASN A 595 23.75 -0.90 34.40
C ASN A 595 24.42 0.48 34.31
N ALA A 596 24.79 1.05 35.45
CA ALA A 596 25.71 2.17 35.50
C ALA A 596 27.12 1.66 35.15
N LEU A 597 27.46 1.67 33.86
CA LEU A 597 28.81 1.35 33.41
C LEU A 597 29.78 2.42 33.93
N LEU A 598 30.95 1.97 34.39
CA LEU A 598 32.05 2.87 34.76
C LEU A 598 32.43 3.73 33.55
N HIS A 599 32.78 4.99 33.79
CA HIS A 599 33.20 5.88 32.71
C HIS A 599 34.40 5.30 31.97
N ASP A 600 34.38 5.43 30.65
CA ASP A 600 35.47 5.02 29.78
C ASP A 600 36.59 6.07 29.85
N PHE A 601 37.71 5.71 30.48
CA PHE A 601 38.89 6.57 30.61
C PHE A 601 39.54 6.92 29.27
N ALA A 602 39.17 6.25 28.16
CA ALA A 602 39.71 6.49 26.83
C ALA A 602 38.81 7.36 25.93
N LYS A 603 37.61 7.74 26.38
CA LYS A 603 36.73 8.67 25.65
C LYS A 603 37.17 10.13 25.91
N LYS A 604 37.73 10.77 24.89
CA LYS A 604 38.03 12.22 24.87
C LYS A 604 36.79 13.06 24.60
#